data_AF-A0A7X7SHZ2-F1
#
_entry.id   AF-A0A7X7SHZ2-F1
#
_cell.length_a   1.000
_cell.length_b   1.000
_cell.length_c   1.000
_cell.angle_alpha   90.00
_cell.angle_beta   90.00
_cell.angle_gamma   90.00
#
_symmetry.space_group_name_H-M   'P 1'
#
loop_
_entity.id
_entity.type
_entity.pdbx_description
1 polymer ?
#
loop_
_entity_poly.entity_id
_entity_poly.type
_entity_poly.pdbx_seq_one_letter_code
_entity_poly.pdbx_strand_id
1 'polypeptide(L)'
;MRLANVWNLGVKELRSLRRDTLLLAFVVYAFSVSIYTVATALPETLHLVPMAVVDEDRSQLSARIVDALYPPQFVTPEHVDLAGMDSGMDAG
;
A
#
# COMPACT_ATOMS: atom_id res chain seq x y z
N MET A 1 -44.20 -7.83 -19.23
CA MET A 1 -44.27 -8.88 -18.18
C MET A 1 -42.92 -9.56 -17.97
N ARG A 2 -41.93 -8.89 -17.35
CA ARG A 2 -40.65 -9.56 -17.01
C ARG A 2 -40.03 -9.11 -15.67
N LEU A 3 -40.26 -7.88 -15.20
CA LEU A 3 -39.70 -7.42 -13.91
C LEU A 3 -40.23 -8.17 -12.68
N ALA A 4 -41.53 -8.47 -12.63
CA ALA A 4 -42.11 -9.23 -11.51
C ALA A 4 -41.49 -10.63 -11.38
N ASN A 5 -41.17 -11.28 -12.50
CA ASN A 5 -40.55 -12.60 -12.50
C ASN A 5 -39.08 -12.51 -12.06
N VAL A 6 -38.34 -11.50 -12.54
CA VAL A 6 -36.96 -11.24 -12.11
C VAL A 6 -36.90 -10.95 -10.60
N TRP A 7 -37.83 -10.16 -10.07
CA TRP A 7 -37.94 -9.89 -8.64
C TRP A 7 -38.21 -11.16 -7.83
N ASN A 8 -39.22 -11.95 -8.23
CA ASN A 8 -39.55 -13.19 -7.55
C ASN A 8 -38.40 -14.21 -7.58
N LEU A 9 -37.69 -14.30 -8.72
CA LEU A 9 -36.55 -15.19 -8.86
C LEU A 9 -35.36 -14.71 -8.04
N GLY A 10 -35.06 -13.40 -8.06
CA GLY A 10 -33.99 -12.81 -7.25
C GLY A 10 -34.22 -13.03 -5.75
N VAL A 11 -35.45 -12.84 -5.26
CA VAL A 11 -35.81 -13.13 -3.86
C VAL A 11 -35.68 -14.62 -3.55
N LYS A 12 -36.01 -15.52 -4.47
CA LYS A 12 -35.80 -16.97 -4.31
C LYS A 12 -34.32 -17.30 -4.14
N GLU A 13 -33.46 -16.73 -4.97
CA GLU A 13 -32.03 -17.00 -4.93
C GLU A 13 -31.37 -16.39 -3.67
N LEU A 14 -31.74 -15.18 -3.24
CA LEU A 14 -31.27 -14.61 -1.97
C LEU A 14 -31.68 -15.47 -0.76
N ARG A 15 -32.91 -16.00 -0.78
CA ARG A 15 -33.40 -16.91 0.27
C ARG A 15 -32.64 -18.25 0.24
N SER A 16 -32.26 -18.72 -0.94
CA SER A 16 -31.43 -19.92 -1.12
C SER A 16 -30.02 -19.70 -0.59
N LEU A 17 -29.39 -18.58 -0.96
CA LEU A 17 -28.05 -18.17 -0.53
C LEU A 17 -27.94 -18.11 1.00
N ARG A 18 -28.98 -17.61 1.69
CA ARG A 18 -29.00 -17.57 3.16
C ARG A 18 -28.89 -18.96 3.82
N ARG A 19 -29.29 -20.03 3.12
CA ARG A 19 -29.16 -21.41 3.64
C ARG A 19 -27.80 -22.03 3.36
N ASP A 20 -27.08 -21.51 2.36
CA ASP A 20 -25.70 -21.92 2.09
C ASP A 20 -24.73 -21.15 2.99
N THR A 21 -24.41 -21.75 4.14
CA THR A 21 -23.60 -21.10 5.18
C THR A 21 -22.15 -20.90 4.73
N LEU A 22 -21.60 -21.81 3.93
CA LEU A 22 -20.22 -21.73 3.45
C LEU A 22 -20.08 -20.60 2.43
N LEU A 23 -20.99 -20.53 1.46
CA LEU A 23 -20.97 -19.46 0.46
C LEU A 23 -21.20 -18.08 1.10
N LEU A 24 -22.12 -17.98 2.06
CA LEU A 24 -22.35 -16.74 2.79
C LEU A 24 -21.12 -16.32 3.61
N ALA A 25 -20.45 -17.25 4.29
CA ALA A 25 -19.19 -16.99 4.99
C ALA A 25 -18.10 -16.52 4.03
N PHE A 26 -17.99 -17.14 2.85
CA PHE A 26 -17.05 -16.72 1.81
C PHE A 26 -17.35 -15.30 1.31
N VAL A 27 -18.61 -14.95 1.08
CA VAL A 27 -19.01 -13.58 0.68
C VAL A 27 -18.60 -12.57 1.75
N VAL A 28 -18.90 -12.82 3.02
CA VAL A 28 -18.51 -11.92 4.13
C VAL A 28 -16.99 -11.79 4.22
N TYR A 29 -16.26 -12.91 4.09
CA TYR A 29 -14.80 -12.89 4.07
C TYR A 29 -14.26 -12.07 2.89
N ALA A 30 -14.69 -12.36 1.67
CA ALA A 30 -14.18 -11.74 0.44
C ALA A 30 -14.48 -10.24 0.37
N PHE A 31 -15.66 -9.82 0.82
CA PHE A 31 -16.10 -8.42 0.74
C PHE A 31 -15.89 -7.62 2.04
N SER A 32 -15.30 -8.20 3.08
CA SER A 32 -14.99 -7.46 4.31
C SER A 32 -13.58 -7.75 4.77
N VAL A 33 -13.31 -8.98 5.21
CA VAL A 33 -12.00 -9.35 5.78
C VAL A 33 -10.89 -9.18 4.75
N SER A 34 -11.05 -9.74 3.56
CA SER A 34 -10.03 -9.67 2.50
C SER A 34 -9.75 -8.23 2.07
N ILE A 35 -10.79 -7.40 1.92
CA ILE A 35 -10.63 -5.98 1.55
C ILE A 35 -9.93 -5.23 2.67
N TYR A 36 -10.36 -5.43 3.92
CA TYR A 36 -9.74 -4.78 5.08
C TYR A 36 -8.27 -5.17 5.22
N THR A 37 -7.95 -6.46 5.06
CA THR A 37 -6.58 -6.94 5.10
C THR A 37 -5.73 -6.29 4.01
N VAL A 38 -6.17 -6.27 2.75
CA VAL A 38 -5.41 -5.63 1.66
C VAL A 38 -5.25 -4.13 1.90
N ALA A 39 -6.30 -3.44 2.33
CA ALA A 39 -6.28 -2.00 2.59
C ALA A 39 -5.42 -1.61 3.79
N THR A 40 -5.24 -2.51 4.77
CA THR A 40 -4.47 -2.24 6.00
C THR A 40 -3.05 -2.79 5.93
N ALA A 41 -2.82 -3.88 5.19
CA ALA A 41 -1.54 -4.61 5.18
C ALA A 41 -0.45 -3.93 4.34
N LEU A 42 -0.77 -2.93 3.53
CA LEU A 42 0.23 -2.13 2.83
C LEU A 42 0.00 -0.64 3.10
N PRO A 43 0.85 0.00 3.92
CA PRO A 43 1.16 1.39 3.68
C PRO A 43 1.87 1.44 2.32
N GLU A 44 1.14 1.80 1.25
CA GLU A 44 1.71 2.06 -0.09
C GLU A 44 2.69 3.25 -0.10
N THR A 45 2.90 3.89 1.06
CA THR A 45 3.79 5.03 1.22
C THR A 45 5.08 4.56 1.88
N LEU A 46 6.22 4.81 1.21
CA LEU A 46 7.51 4.95 1.89
C LEU A 46 7.25 5.78 3.16
N HIS A 47 7.50 5.21 4.33
CA HIS A 47 7.24 5.88 5.60
C HIS A 47 8.53 5.88 6.38
N LEU A 48 9.16 7.06 6.47
CA LEU A 48 10.43 7.25 7.18
C LEU A 48 11.52 6.28 6.71
N VAL A 49 11.64 6.06 5.40
CA VAL A 49 12.68 5.17 4.87
C VAL A 49 14.05 5.79 5.18
N PRO A 50 14.95 5.07 5.89
CA PRO A 50 16.32 5.53 6.15
C PRO A 50 17.04 5.77 4.82
N MET A 51 17.63 6.95 4.65
CA MET A 51 18.39 7.28 3.45
C MET A 51 19.61 8.14 3.75
N ALA A 52 20.67 7.89 3.00
CA ALA A 52 21.90 8.68 2.98
C ALA A 52 22.13 9.21 1.56
N VAL A 53 22.65 10.42 1.44
CA VAL A 53 22.97 11.03 0.14
C VAL A 53 24.47 11.29 0.06
N VAL A 54 25.08 10.86 -1.05
CA VAL A 54 26.47 11.18 -1.41
C VAL A 54 26.43 12.16 -2.58
N ASP A 55 27.00 13.34 -2.40
CA ASP A 55 27.05 14.41 -3.40
C ASP A 55 28.51 14.83 -3.67
N GLU A 56 29.04 14.35 -4.79
CA GLU A 56 30.44 14.56 -5.22
C GLU A 56 30.65 15.93 -5.89
N ASP A 57 29.62 16.47 -6.56
CA ASP A 57 29.73 17.70 -7.35
C ASP A 57 29.19 18.95 -6.63
N ARG A 58 28.42 18.76 -5.55
CA ARG A 58 27.81 19.82 -4.72
C ARG A 58 27.14 20.90 -5.56
N SER A 59 26.48 20.49 -6.63
CA SER A 59 25.84 21.40 -7.57
C SER A 59 24.56 22.03 -6.97
N GLN A 60 24.12 23.16 -7.53
CA GLN A 60 22.82 23.73 -7.13
C GLN A 60 21.64 22.84 -7.53
N LEU A 61 21.83 21.94 -8.50
CA LEU A 61 20.80 21.00 -8.94
C LEU A 61 20.68 19.83 -7.95
N SER A 62 21.80 19.26 -7.48
CA SER A 62 21.79 18.19 -6.48
C SER A 62 21.10 18.64 -5.19
N ALA A 63 21.41 19.84 -4.69
CA ALA A 63 20.77 20.42 -3.52
C ALA A 63 19.23 20.49 -3.66
N ARG A 64 18.72 20.89 -4.84
CA ARG A 64 17.27 20.94 -5.10
C ARG A 64 16.60 19.57 -5.15
N ILE A 65 17.33 18.54 -5.58
CA ILE A 65 16.82 17.16 -5.60
C ILE A 65 16.76 16.61 -4.17
N VAL A 66 17.79 16.87 -3.36
CA VAL A 66 17.85 16.46 -1.95
C VAL A 66 16.77 17.17 -1.13
N ASP A 67 16.54 18.46 -1.36
CA ASP A 67 15.48 19.22 -0.69
C ASP A 67 14.07 18.69 -1.01
N ALA A 68 13.89 17.91 -2.08
CA ALA A 68 12.62 17.26 -2.41
C ALA A 68 12.40 15.94 -1.65
N LEU A 69 13.41 15.44 -0.93
CA LEU A 69 13.40 14.20 -0.15
C LEU A 69 13.12 14.51 1.32
N TYR A 70 11.90 14.97 1.62
CA TYR A 70 11.47 15.38 2.96
C TYR A 70 10.34 14.49 3.52
N PRO A 71 10.06 14.57 4.84
CA PRO A 71 8.97 13.81 5.47
C PRO A 71 7.59 14.14 4.88
N PRO A 72 6.63 13.19 4.85
CA PRO A 72 6.61 11.91 5.56
C PRO A 72 7.26 10.71 4.83
N GLN A 73 7.71 10.88 3.58
CA GLN A 73 8.19 9.77 2.76
C GLN A 73 9.60 9.30 3.14
N PHE A 74 10.46 10.25 3.50
CA PHE A 74 11.86 10.01 3.84
C PHE A 74 12.20 10.69 5.16
N VAL A 75 13.11 10.09 5.93
CA VAL A 75 13.79 10.82 7.01
C VAL A 75 14.74 11.85 6.40
N THR A 76 15.02 12.94 7.12
CA THR A 76 16.00 13.95 6.67
C THR A 76 17.31 13.26 6.27
N PRO A 77 17.76 13.40 5.00
CA PRO A 77 18.93 12.69 4.53
C PRO A 77 20.19 13.12 5.29
N GLU A 78 20.98 12.15 5.77
CA GLU A 78 22.34 12.44 6.22
C GLU A 78 23.27 12.51 5.01
N HIS A 79 24.08 13.56 4.94
CA HIS A 79 25.13 13.68 3.95
C HIS A 79 26.29 12.77 4.34
N VAL A 80 26.59 11.77 3.52
CA VAL A 80 27.70 10.84 3.73
C VAL A 80 28.79 11.14 2.69
N ASP A 81 30.04 11.07 3.12
CA ASP A 81 31.19 11.21 2.23
C ASP A 81 31.40 9.92 1.42
N LEU A 82 32.06 10.02 0.26
CA LEU A 82 32.34 8.87 -0.62
C LEU A 82 32.99 7.70 0.12
N ALA A 83 33.89 8.00 1.07
CA ALA A 83 34.56 6.97 1.87
C ALA A 83 33.63 6.24 2.86
N GLY A 84 32.52 6.87 3.28
CA GLY A 84 31.53 6.27 4.18
C GLY A 84 30.42 5.50 3.45
N MET A 85 30.32 5.65 2.12
CA MET A 85 29.31 5.00 1.29
C MET A 85 29.44 3.47 1.33
N ASP A 86 30.66 2.95 1.14
CA ASP A 86 30.93 1.51 1.13
C ASP A 86 30.51 0.84 2.45
N SER A 87 30.87 1.46 3.59
CA SER A 87 30.47 0.96 4.91
C SER A 87 28.95 0.94 5.13
N GLY A 88 28.22 1.86 4.49
CA GLY A 88 26.76 1.92 4.55
C GLY A 88 26.09 0.86 3.68
N MET A 89 26.65 0.60 2.49
CA MET A 89 26.16 -0.45 1.59
C MET A 89 26.44 -1.86 2.12
N ASP A 90 27.56 -2.06 2.81
CA ASP A 90 27.93 -3.34 3.43
C ASP A 90 27.12 -3.67 4.70
N ALA A 91 26.48 -2.66 5.32
CA ALA A 91 25.68 -2.80 6.53
C ALA A 91 24.18 -3.11 6.27
N GLY A 92 23.82 -3.37 5.00
CA GLY A 92 22.44 -3.64 4.54
C GLY A 92 21.89 -5.01 4.92
#